data_AF-A0A2U1J1Q1-F1
#
_entry.id   AF-A0A2U1J1Q1-F1
#
_cell.length_a   1.000
_cell.length_b   1.000
_cell.length_c   1.000
_cell.angle_alpha   90.00
_cell.angle_beta   90.00
_cell.angle_gamma   90.00
#
_symmetry.space_group_name_H-M   'P 1'
#
loop_
_entity.id
_entity.type
_entity.pdbx_description
1 polymer ?
#
loop_
_entity_poly.entity_id
_entity_poly.type
_entity_poly.pdbx_seq_one_letter_code
_entity_poly.pdbx_strand_id
1 'polypeptide(L)'
;MTLVAIPFFAGYGYALYRKLPVFSVRDHKLLELATEENNSVQKQNNVYNGYLSVYRGVMMMLTCFIILAVDFSVFPEKYSKTVLYGTSVMDVGVGSFVFSSGIVGYRFYARQEMRKSLGGNSLLLILKESLKASSVTLLLGLLRFVLTRAVDYDVAVIEYGIHWNFFFTLGFLPIFVNIAVNYIPNQLIFIIFGSISYQIFLTYFNLENYILSEERGNIISANKEGIFSFPGYLYIYLSGLVVGKYIFSSSDSLQSRFLLLKRLFLFWTSTLAYYLVVSHVFNIQIFRRAANLPYMLLIVWFNVMNIWSFFILDYLLYKKLSGNTQNSSVVRALKGQVPTVLDAFNYNGLFIFLVANVLTGIVNLVVRKGLKIHPARNLSNYYSYPILIVYMAALVSISMVLLKKRIKIR
;
A
#
# COMPACT_ATOMS: atom_id res chain seq x y z
N MET A 1 -3.55 16.88 -0.69
CA MET A 1 -3.50 15.65 0.11
C MET A 1 -3.83 15.87 1.60
N THR A 2 -3.42 16.99 2.19
CA THR A 2 -3.70 17.35 3.61
C THR A 2 -5.19 17.32 3.99
N LEU A 3 -6.09 17.84 3.13
CA LEU A 3 -7.55 17.84 3.38
C LEU A 3 -8.19 16.45 3.45
N VAL A 4 -7.63 15.44 2.76
CA VAL A 4 -8.20 14.09 2.71
C VAL A 4 -7.81 13.27 3.95
N ALA A 5 -6.67 13.55 4.56
CA ALA A 5 -6.17 12.80 5.71
C ALA A 5 -6.82 13.23 7.03
N ILE A 6 -7.28 14.49 7.13
CA ILE A 6 -7.88 15.07 8.35
C ILE A 6 -9.10 14.26 8.86
N PRO A 7 -10.09 13.89 8.03
CA PRO A 7 -11.22 13.06 8.47
C PRO A 7 -10.79 11.68 8.99
N PHE A 8 -9.75 11.08 8.42
CA PHE A 8 -9.22 9.79 8.88
C PHE A 8 -8.48 9.91 10.20
N PHE A 9 -7.68 10.95 10.38
CA PHE A 9 -7.03 11.23 11.66
C PHE A 9 -8.06 11.54 12.75
N ALA A 10 -9.07 12.34 12.45
CA ALA A 10 -10.18 12.63 13.37
C ALA A 10 -10.98 11.37 13.71
N GLY A 11 -11.34 10.57 12.71
CA GLY A 11 -12.06 9.31 12.89
C GLY A 11 -11.26 8.27 13.67
N TYR A 12 -9.94 8.18 13.43
CA TYR A 12 -9.06 7.29 14.19
C TYR A 12 -8.87 7.77 15.63
N GLY A 13 -8.59 9.06 15.84
CA GLY A 13 -8.50 9.67 17.15
C GLY A 13 -9.80 9.51 17.95
N TYR A 14 -10.95 9.70 17.31
CA TYR A 14 -12.26 9.47 17.92
C TYR A 14 -12.51 7.99 18.25
N ALA A 15 -12.14 7.05 17.36
CA ALA A 15 -12.26 5.62 17.63
C ALA A 15 -11.41 5.18 18.83
N LEU A 16 -10.20 5.74 18.96
CA LEU A 16 -9.33 5.54 20.11
C LEU A 16 -9.92 6.18 21.38
N TYR A 17 -10.48 7.39 21.28
CA TYR A 17 -11.05 8.12 22.41
C TYR A 17 -12.33 7.47 22.95
N ARG A 18 -13.29 7.11 22.08
CA ARG A 18 -14.58 6.51 22.48
C ARG A 18 -14.42 5.16 23.21
N LYS A 19 -13.31 4.46 22.97
CA LYS A 19 -13.00 3.17 23.59
C LYS A 19 -12.05 3.28 24.78
N LEU A 20 -11.70 4.50 25.22
CA LEU A 20 -11.16 4.70 26.55
C LEU A 20 -12.25 4.27 27.55
N PRO A 21 -11.99 3.28 28.41
CA PRO A 21 -12.96 2.93 29.44
C PRO A 21 -13.23 4.14 30.35
N VAL A 22 -14.49 4.52 30.50
CA VAL A 22 -14.96 5.32 31.64
C VAL A 22 -15.05 4.34 32.80
N PHE A 23 -14.01 4.28 33.62
CA PHE A 23 -13.89 3.24 34.64
C PHE A 23 -15.01 3.33 35.68
N SER A 24 -15.86 2.30 35.75
CA SER A 24 -16.62 1.93 36.95
C SER A 24 -16.11 0.57 37.46
N VAL A 25 -16.05 0.38 38.78
CA VAL A 25 -15.46 -0.80 39.45
C VAL A 25 -16.10 -2.13 39.00
N ARG A 26 -17.31 -2.11 38.45
CA ARG A 26 -18.08 -3.29 38.04
C ARG A 26 -17.64 -3.87 36.68
N ASP A 27 -17.05 -3.06 35.82
CA ASP A 27 -16.63 -3.45 34.46
C ASP A 27 -15.33 -4.26 34.44
N HIS A 28 -14.56 -4.21 35.53
CA HIS A 28 -13.30 -4.96 35.68
C HIS A 28 -13.50 -6.48 35.65
N LYS A 29 -14.54 -7.00 36.30
CA LYS A 29 -14.84 -8.44 36.34
C LYS A 29 -15.30 -8.98 34.99
N LEU A 30 -16.04 -8.18 34.22
CA LEU A 30 -16.51 -8.55 32.87
C LEU A 30 -15.38 -8.54 31.84
N LEU A 31 -14.41 -7.62 31.98
CA LEU A 31 -13.20 -7.56 31.18
C LEU A 31 -12.24 -8.73 31.46
N GLU A 32 -12.11 -9.15 32.73
CA GLU A 32 -11.34 -10.34 33.12
C GLU A 32 -11.95 -11.62 32.54
N LEU A 33 -13.27 -11.79 32.65
CA LEU A 33 -13.98 -12.94 32.05
C LEU A 33 -13.86 -12.97 30.51
N ALA A 34 -13.95 -11.81 29.85
CA ALA A 34 -13.76 -11.71 28.40
C ALA A 34 -12.29 -11.91 27.96
N THR A 35 -11.31 -11.68 28.85
CA THR A 35 -9.89 -11.94 28.55
C THR A 35 -9.51 -13.39 28.79
N GLU A 36 -10.11 -14.09 29.75
CA GLU A 36 -9.92 -15.53 29.94
C GLU A 36 -10.46 -16.36 28.76
N GLU A 37 -11.62 -16.01 28.23
CA GLU A 37 -12.20 -16.67 27.05
C GLU A 37 -11.37 -16.39 25.77
N ASN A 38 -10.76 -15.21 25.65
CA ASN A 38 -9.88 -14.85 24.53
C ASN A 38 -8.47 -15.46 24.66
N ASN A 39 -7.99 -15.73 25.88
CA ASN A 39 -6.64 -16.27 26.11
C ASN A 39 -6.50 -17.74 25.65
N SER A 40 -7.58 -18.52 25.68
CA SER A 40 -7.57 -19.89 25.14
C SER A 40 -7.49 -19.93 23.60
N VAL A 41 -7.98 -18.88 22.93
CA VAL A 41 -7.95 -18.71 21.46
C VAL A 41 -6.70 -17.96 20.97
N GLN A 42 -6.04 -17.16 21.83
CA GLN A 42 -4.93 -16.28 21.45
C GLN A 42 -3.54 -16.93 21.38
N LYS A 43 -3.38 -18.22 21.68
CA LYS A 43 -2.06 -18.89 21.75
C LYS A 43 -1.30 -18.99 20.41
N GLN A 44 -1.81 -18.45 19.30
CA GLN A 44 -1.13 -18.40 18.00
C GLN A 44 -1.33 -17.12 17.15
N ASN A 45 -1.95 -16.05 17.66
CA ASN A 45 -2.41 -14.97 16.78
C ASN A 45 -1.44 -13.79 16.64
N ASN A 46 -0.99 -13.57 15.40
CA ASN A 46 -0.28 -12.40 14.88
C ASN A 46 -0.61 -11.11 15.64
N VAL A 47 0.39 -10.46 16.22
CA VAL A 47 0.26 -9.10 16.78
C VAL A 47 -0.27 -8.17 15.68
N TYR A 48 -1.54 -7.76 15.75
CA TYR A 48 -2.12 -6.80 14.83
C TYR A 48 -1.74 -5.39 15.29
N ASN A 49 -1.03 -4.66 14.43
CA ASN A 49 -0.68 -3.26 14.68
C ASN A 49 -1.84 -2.38 14.20
N GLY A 50 -2.53 -1.70 15.13
CA GLY A 50 -3.70 -0.87 14.86
C GLY A 50 -3.39 0.23 13.84
N TYR A 51 -2.41 1.09 14.14
CA TYR A 51 -1.92 2.14 13.22
C TYR A 51 -1.58 1.63 11.81
N LEU A 52 -0.96 0.46 11.68
CA LEU A 52 -0.58 -0.09 10.37
C LEU A 52 -1.81 -0.55 9.60
N SER A 53 -2.78 -1.14 10.30
CA SER A 53 -4.04 -1.57 9.70
C SER A 53 -4.86 -0.35 9.25
N VAL A 54 -4.89 0.72 10.05
CA VAL A 54 -5.54 1.99 9.67
C VAL A 54 -4.89 2.58 8.42
N TYR A 55 -3.55 2.69 8.39
CA TYR A 55 -2.80 3.14 7.21
C TYR A 55 -3.19 2.37 5.95
N ARG A 56 -3.21 1.03 6.02
CA ARG A 56 -3.57 0.17 4.88
C ARG A 56 -5.03 0.31 4.46
N GLY A 57 -5.93 0.42 5.43
CA GLY A 57 -7.37 0.57 5.19
C GLY A 57 -7.69 1.90 4.53
N VAL A 58 -7.08 2.99 5.01
CA VAL A 58 -7.23 4.33 4.41
C VAL A 58 -6.70 4.32 2.98
N MET A 59 -5.50 3.77 2.76
CA MET A 59 -4.90 3.68 1.44
C MET A 59 -5.78 2.87 0.46
N MET A 60 -6.33 1.74 0.90
CA MET A 60 -7.24 0.93 0.08
C MET A 60 -8.53 1.70 -0.24
N MET A 61 -9.17 2.31 0.76
CA MET A 61 -10.44 2.99 0.56
C MET A 61 -10.30 4.23 -0.34
N LEU A 62 -9.23 5.00 -0.16
CA LEU A 62 -8.91 6.13 -1.03
C LEU A 62 -8.62 5.69 -2.46
N THR A 63 -7.90 4.59 -2.63
CA THR A 63 -7.67 4.01 -3.95
C THR A 63 -8.99 3.68 -4.62
N CYS A 64 -9.87 2.94 -3.94
CA CYS A 64 -11.17 2.53 -4.49
C CYS A 64 -12.01 3.75 -4.90
N PHE A 65 -11.99 4.82 -4.10
CA PHE A 65 -12.66 6.08 -4.44
C PHE A 65 -12.06 6.75 -5.68
N ILE A 66 -10.73 6.92 -5.72
CA ILE A 66 -10.04 7.70 -6.76
C ILE A 66 -10.11 7.03 -8.13
N ILE A 67 -10.03 5.69 -8.21
CA ILE A 67 -10.04 4.98 -9.49
C ILE A 67 -11.32 5.20 -10.31
N LEU A 68 -12.44 5.53 -9.66
CA LEU A 68 -13.67 5.93 -10.33
C LEU A 68 -13.82 7.46 -10.38
N ALA A 69 -13.47 8.16 -9.30
CA ALA A 69 -13.64 9.62 -9.24
C ALA A 69 -12.92 10.35 -10.36
N VAL A 70 -11.72 9.88 -10.77
CA VAL A 70 -10.92 10.49 -11.83
C VAL A 70 -11.64 10.62 -13.17
N ASP A 71 -12.59 9.73 -13.46
CA ASP A 71 -13.32 9.72 -14.73
C ASP A 71 -14.40 10.82 -14.80
N PHE A 72 -14.70 11.49 -13.67
CA PHE A 72 -15.71 12.54 -13.55
C PHE A 72 -15.08 13.93 -13.38
N SER A 73 -15.81 14.97 -13.82
CA SER A 73 -15.42 16.39 -13.68
C SER A 73 -15.27 16.84 -12.23
N VAL A 74 -15.99 16.21 -11.30
CA VAL A 74 -15.88 16.40 -9.84
C VAL A 74 -14.43 16.22 -9.36
N PHE A 75 -13.66 15.34 -10.02
CA PHE A 75 -12.25 15.17 -9.71
C PHE A 75 -11.39 16.11 -10.56
N PRO A 76 -10.65 17.05 -9.94
CA PRO A 76 -9.82 18.00 -10.67
C PRO A 76 -8.76 17.30 -11.51
N GLU A 77 -8.60 17.75 -12.76
CA GLU A 77 -7.70 17.11 -13.73
C GLU A 77 -6.25 17.08 -13.25
N LYS A 78 -5.80 18.12 -12.53
CA LYS A 78 -4.48 18.22 -11.90
C LYS A 78 -4.14 17.08 -10.93
N TYR A 79 -5.11 16.29 -10.48
CA TYR A 79 -4.90 15.14 -9.60
C TYR A 79 -4.91 13.80 -10.33
N SER A 80 -5.15 13.82 -11.65
CA SER A 80 -5.09 12.66 -12.56
C SER A 80 -3.65 12.31 -12.90
N LYS A 81 -3.44 11.09 -13.39
CA LYS A 81 -2.12 10.55 -13.75
C LYS A 81 -1.28 11.52 -14.60
N THR A 82 -0.03 11.76 -14.21
CA THR A 82 0.90 12.57 -15.00
C THR A 82 1.46 11.78 -16.19
N VAL A 83 1.41 12.35 -17.40
CA VAL A 83 1.86 11.64 -18.61
C VAL A 83 3.38 11.63 -18.75
N LEU A 84 4.01 12.79 -18.55
CA LEU A 84 5.46 12.99 -18.69
C LEU A 84 6.09 13.13 -17.30
N TYR A 85 6.23 14.35 -16.81
CA TYR A 85 6.92 14.66 -15.57
C TYR A 85 5.97 15.17 -14.47
N GLY A 86 6.46 15.10 -13.24
CA GLY A 86 5.73 15.52 -12.05
C GLY A 86 4.94 14.38 -11.41
N THR A 87 4.14 14.74 -10.42
CA THR A 87 3.37 13.79 -9.61
C THR A 87 1.97 14.31 -9.35
N SER A 88 1.00 13.40 -9.33
CA SER A 88 -0.38 13.66 -8.94
C SER A 88 -0.82 12.74 -7.79
N VAL A 89 -2.05 12.92 -7.32
CA VAL A 89 -2.63 12.03 -6.31
C VAL A 89 -2.77 10.60 -6.86
N MET A 90 -3.15 10.46 -8.13
CA MET A 90 -3.33 9.14 -8.74
C MET A 90 -2.02 8.37 -8.92
N ASP A 91 -0.90 9.08 -8.98
CA ASP A 91 0.43 8.48 -9.15
C ASP A 91 0.97 7.86 -7.85
N VAL A 92 0.41 8.22 -6.69
CA VAL A 92 0.86 7.68 -5.40
C VAL A 92 0.35 6.27 -5.12
N GLY A 93 -0.86 5.93 -5.59
CA GLY A 93 -1.56 4.72 -5.18
C GLY A 93 -0.75 3.43 -5.38
N VAL A 94 -0.28 3.20 -6.62
CA VAL A 94 0.50 2.00 -6.96
C VAL A 94 1.79 1.89 -6.12
N GLY A 95 2.53 2.99 -5.99
CA GLY A 95 3.74 3.02 -5.14
C GLY A 95 3.43 2.69 -3.68
N SER A 96 2.34 3.23 -3.14
CA SER A 96 1.87 2.93 -1.78
C SER A 96 1.46 1.47 -1.57
N PHE A 97 0.85 0.81 -2.57
CA PHE A 97 0.57 -0.63 -2.51
C PHE A 97 1.85 -1.45 -2.46
N VAL A 98 2.83 -1.13 -3.30
CA VAL A 98 4.13 -1.82 -3.34
C VAL A 98 4.86 -1.64 -2.01
N PHE A 99 4.94 -0.41 -1.50
CA PHE A 99 5.56 -0.10 -0.22
C PHE A 99 4.85 -0.82 0.95
N SER A 100 3.51 -0.79 0.98
CA SER A 100 2.72 -1.49 2.00
C SER A 100 2.91 -3.00 1.95
N SER A 101 3.05 -3.58 0.75
CA SER A 101 3.32 -5.01 0.58
C SER A 101 4.71 -5.36 1.11
N GLY A 102 5.71 -4.50 0.88
CA GLY A 102 7.04 -4.61 1.48
C GLY A 102 7.01 -4.68 3.00
N ILE A 103 6.27 -3.78 3.67
CA ILE A 103 6.15 -3.78 5.14
C ILE A 103 5.66 -5.14 5.64
N VAL A 104 4.51 -5.61 5.15
CA VAL A 104 3.89 -6.85 5.63
C VAL A 104 4.71 -8.08 5.19
N GLY A 105 5.37 -7.99 4.04
CA GLY A 105 6.29 -8.99 3.53
C GLY A 105 7.43 -9.30 4.49
N TYR A 106 7.86 -8.36 5.34
CA TYR A 106 8.94 -8.59 6.31
C TYR A 106 8.68 -9.80 7.21
N ARG A 107 7.41 -10.07 7.59
CA ARG A 107 7.06 -11.24 8.41
C ARG A 107 7.39 -12.57 7.74
N PHE A 108 7.25 -12.63 6.41
CA PHE A 108 7.62 -13.81 5.64
C PHE A 108 9.15 -13.98 5.63
N TYR A 109 9.90 -12.92 5.36
CA TYR A 109 11.37 -12.98 5.32
C TYR A 109 12.00 -13.23 6.69
N ALA A 110 11.47 -12.63 7.78
CA ALA A 110 11.94 -12.89 9.13
C ALA A 110 11.78 -14.37 9.53
N ARG A 111 10.66 -15.01 9.13
CA ARG A 111 10.48 -16.46 9.33
C ARG A 111 11.45 -17.29 8.49
N GLN A 112 11.75 -16.83 7.27
CA GLN A 112 12.72 -17.50 6.40
C GLN A 112 14.14 -17.41 6.96
N GLU A 113 14.55 -16.26 7.49
CA GLU A 113 15.84 -16.07 8.16
C GLU A 113 16.00 -17.01 9.37
N MET A 114 14.94 -17.16 10.19
CA MET A 114 14.95 -18.14 11.28
C MET A 114 15.08 -19.59 10.78
N ARG A 115 14.40 -19.96 9.68
CA ARG A 115 14.53 -21.31 9.08
C ARG A 115 15.92 -21.57 8.48
N LYS A 116 16.56 -20.56 7.89
CA LYS A 116 17.94 -20.64 7.41
C LYS A 116 18.91 -20.93 8.54
N SER A 117 18.73 -20.24 9.69
CA SER A 117 19.53 -20.50 10.89
C SER A 117 19.36 -21.93 11.43
N LEU A 118 18.27 -22.62 11.07
CA LEU A 118 17.98 -23.99 11.45
C LEU A 118 18.38 -25.02 10.36
N GLY A 119 19.18 -24.63 9.37
CA GLY A 119 19.73 -25.53 8.35
C GLY A 119 18.85 -25.78 7.12
N GLY A 120 17.73 -25.05 6.95
CA GLY A 120 16.85 -25.19 5.79
C GLY A 120 17.38 -24.44 4.55
N ASN A 121 18.24 -25.07 3.75
CA ASN A 121 18.88 -24.43 2.60
C ASN A 121 18.59 -25.13 1.26
N SER A 122 17.45 -24.82 0.64
CA SER A 122 17.41 -24.90 -0.82
C SER A 122 16.75 -23.67 -1.43
N LEU A 123 17.49 -23.03 -2.34
CA LEU A 123 17.01 -21.91 -3.14
C LEU A 123 15.74 -22.29 -3.91
N LEU A 124 15.63 -23.55 -4.32
CA LEU A 124 14.44 -24.09 -4.99
C LEU A 124 13.20 -24.05 -4.10
N LEU A 125 13.28 -24.44 -2.82
CA LEU A 125 12.16 -24.32 -1.89
C LEU A 125 11.75 -22.86 -1.70
N ILE A 126 12.72 -21.97 -1.60
CA ILE A 126 12.52 -20.54 -1.41
C ILE A 126 11.84 -19.89 -2.64
N LEU A 127 12.29 -20.24 -3.85
CA LEU A 127 11.67 -19.79 -5.09
C LEU A 127 10.26 -20.36 -5.24
N LYS A 128 10.04 -21.62 -4.86
CA LYS A 128 8.71 -22.25 -4.87
C LYS A 128 7.74 -21.54 -3.91
N GLU A 129 8.19 -21.17 -2.71
CA GLU A 129 7.38 -20.38 -1.77
C GLU A 129 7.07 -18.98 -2.32
N SER A 130 8.05 -18.34 -2.96
CA SER A 130 7.87 -17.01 -3.57
C SER A 130 6.90 -17.05 -4.76
N LEU A 131 7.03 -18.06 -5.63
CA LEU A 131 6.10 -18.30 -6.75
C LEU A 131 4.68 -18.61 -6.25
N LYS A 132 4.55 -19.36 -5.16
CA LYS A 132 3.25 -19.61 -4.53
C LYS A 132 2.63 -18.34 -3.96
N ALA A 133 3.44 -17.43 -3.39
CA ALA A 133 2.95 -16.14 -2.92
C ALA A 133 2.54 -15.21 -4.08
N SER A 134 3.22 -15.32 -5.22
CA SER A 134 2.96 -14.54 -6.43
C SER A 134 1.87 -15.10 -7.34
N SER A 135 1.42 -16.34 -7.13
CA SER A 135 0.55 -17.04 -8.09
C SER A 135 -0.79 -16.34 -8.30
N VAL A 136 -1.41 -15.84 -7.22
CA VAL A 136 -2.69 -15.13 -7.29
C VAL A 136 -2.57 -13.85 -8.12
N THR A 137 -1.54 -13.04 -7.88
CA THR A 137 -1.34 -11.78 -8.63
C THR A 137 -0.95 -12.03 -10.07
N LEU A 138 -0.12 -13.04 -10.36
CA LEU A 138 0.21 -13.42 -11.74
C LEU A 138 -1.03 -13.91 -12.50
N LEU A 139 -1.88 -14.72 -11.87
CA LEU A 139 -3.14 -15.19 -12.46
C LEU A 139 -4.09 -14.02 -12.74
N LEU A 140 -4.20 -13.06 -11.82
CA LEU A 140 -4.95 -11.82 -12.05
C LEU A 140 -4.36 -10.99 -13.20
N GLY A 141 -3.04 -10.97 -13.36
CA GLY A 141 -2.38 -10.34 -14.49
C GLY A 141 -2.74 -10.97 -15.82
N LEU A 142 -2.76 -12.30 -15.89
CA LEU A 142 -3.21 -13.06 -17.06
C LEU A 142 -4.70 -12.83 -17.35
N LEU A 143 -5.54 -12.92 -16.33
CA LEU A 143 -6.99 -12.70 -16.45
C LEU A 143 -7.28 -11.29 -16.97
N ARG A 144 -6.63 -10.27 -16.41
CA ARG A 144 -6.77 -8.89 -16.88
C ARG A 144 -6.39 -8.78 -18.35
N PHE A 145 -5.24 -9.33 -18.75
CA PHE A 145 -4.79 -9.30 -20.13
C PHE A 145 -5.82 -9.92 -21.10
N VAL A 146 -6.31 -11.12 -20.78
CA VAL A 146 -7.31 -11.82 -21.59
C VAL A 146 -8.63 -11.05 -21.65
N LEU A 147 -9.15 -10.61 -20.51
CA LEU A 147 -10.46 -9.92 -20.46
C LEU A 147 -10.43 -8.56 -21.16
N THR A 148 -9.36 -7.78 -21.02
CA THR A 148 -9.28 -6.48 -21.71
C THR A 148 -9.21 -6.63 -23.22
N ARG A 149 -8.61 -7.73 -23.70
CA ARG A 149 -8.58 -8.06 -25.14
C ARG A 149 -9.92 -8.61 -25.62
N ALA A 150 -10.58 -9.45 -24.83
CA ALA A 150 -11.87 -10.02 -25.19
C ALA A 150 -13.00 -8.98 -25.29
N VAL A 151 -12.88 -7.86 -24.57
CA VAL A 151 -13.89 -6.79 -24.52
C VAL A 151 -13.48 -5.57 -25.35
N ASP A 152 -12.37 -5.65 -26.11
CA ASP A 152 -11.79 -4.54 -26.88
C ASP A 152 -11.71 -3.23 -26.06
N TYR A 153 -11.26 -3.35 -24.82
CA TYR A 153 -11.12 -2.22 -23.92
C TYR A 153 -9.86 -1.42 -24.24
N ASP A 154 -9.97 -0.09 -24.33
CA ASP A 154 -8.84 0.80 -24.56
C ASP A 154 -7.85 0.76 -23.39
N VAL A 155 -6.81 -0.06 -23.52
CA VAL A 155 -5.74 -0.14 -22.53
C VAL A 155 -4.76 1.02 -22.75
N ALA A 156 -4.49 1.79 -21.70
CA ALA A 156 -3.46 2.82 -21.70
C ALA A 156 -2.06 2.21 -21.81
N VAL A 157 -1.60 1.95 -23.04
CA VAL A 157 -0.34 1.27 -23.35
C VAL A 157 0.86 1.99 -22.74
N ILE A 158 0.82 3.32 -22.65
CA ILE A 158 1.88 4.14 -22.04
C ILE A 158 2.09 3.88 -20.54
N GLU A 159 1.17 3.19 -19.85
CA GLU A 159 1.32 2.90 -18.42
C GLU A 159 2.25 1.72 -18.15
N TYR A 160 2.04 0.60 -18.85
CA TYR A 160 2.76 -0.65 -18.61
C TYR A 160 3.19 -1.35 -19.89
N GLY A 161 2.59 -1.02 -21.03
CA GLY A 161 2.81 -1.67 -22.31
C GLY A 161 1.60 -2.45 -22.81
N ILE A 162 1.83 -3.25 -23.84
CA ILE A 162 0.79 -3.97 -24.59
C ILE A 162 0.27 -5.20 -23.83
N HIS A 163 1.19 -5.95 -23.21
CA HIS A 163 0.89 -7.22 -22.53
C HIS A 163 1.08 -7.10 -21.02
N TRP A 164 2.03 -6.28 -20.60
CA TRP A 164 2.33 -6.07 -19.19
C TRP A 164 1.27 -5.20 -18.51
N ASN A 165 1.00 -5.49 -17.24
CA ASN A 165 0.10 -4.72 -16.41
C ASN A 165 0.60 -4.74 -14.97
N PHE A 166 0.01 -3.89 -14.13
CA PHE A 166 0.44 -3.75 -12.74
C PHE A 166 0.46 -5.06 -11.94
N PHE A 167 -0.46 -6.00 -12.21
CA PHE A 167 -0.48 -7.27 -11.49
C PHE A 167 0.73 -8.14 -11.82
N PHE A 168 1.28 -8.06 -13.04
CA PHE A 168 2.56 -8.70 -13.36
C PHE A 168 3.71 -8.07 -12.56
N THR A 169 3.80 -6.74 -12.50
CA THR A 169 4.79 -6.06 -11.64
C THR A 169 4.68 -6.56 -10.19
N LEU A 170 3.48 -6.61 -9.62
CA LEU A 170 3.27 -7.15 -8.27
C LEU A 170 3.61 -8.64 -8.13
N GLY A 171 3.33 -9.45 -9.16
CA GLY A 171 3.63 -10.87 -9.17
C GLY A 171 5.12 -11.18 -9.24
N PHE A 172 5.90 -10.39 -9.98
CA PHE A 172 7.34 -10.62 -10.07
C PHE A 172 8.12 -10.09 -8.86
N LEU A 173 7.64 -9.03 -8.18
CA LEU A 173 8.34 -8.41 -7.06
C LEU A 173 8.81 -9.39 -5.96
N PRO A 174 7.97 -10.29 -5.41
CA PRO A 174 8.40 -11.24 -4.37
C PRO A 174 9.60 -12.10 -4.77
N ILE A 175 9.72 -12.46 -6.05
CA ILE A 175 10.82 -13.28 -6.59
C ILE A 175 12.14 -12.51 -6.50
N PHE A 176 12.17 -11.29 -7.06
CA PHE A 176 13.38 -10.46 -7.08
C PHE A 176 13.76 -9.94 -5.70
N VAL A 177 12.78 -9.61 -4.88
CA VAL A 177 13.01 -9.24 -3.47
C VAL A 177 13.63 -10.41 -2.72
N ASN A 178 13.15 -11.64 -2.95
CA ASN A 178 13.71 -12.81 -2.29
C ASN A 178 15.19 -13.02 -2.66
N ILE A 179 15.54 -12.84 -3.93
CA ILE A 179 16.94 -12.86 -4.39
C ILE A 179 17.73 -11.76 -3.66
N ALA A 180 17.25 -10.51 -3.69
CA ALA A 180 17.94 -9.39 -3.04
C ALA A 180 18.16 -9.63 -1.54
N VAL A 181 17.16 -10.11 -0.80
CA VAL A 181 17.24 -10.38 0.64
C VAL A 181 18.23 -11.51 0.96
N ASN A 182 18.33 -12.52 0.10
CA ASN A 182 19.16 -13.69 0.36
C ASN A 182 20.63 -13.51 0.00
N TYR A 183 20.93 -12.69 -1.01
CA TYR A 183 22.30 -12.50 -1.50
C TYR A 183 22.93 -11.19 -1.05
N ILE A 184 22.12 -10.21 -0.66
CA ILE A 184 22.62 -8.88 -0.31
C ILE A 184 22.43 -8.67 1.20
N PRO A 185 23.51 -8.60 2.00
CA PRO A 185 23.38 -8.52 3.45
C PRO A 185 22.79 -7.18 3.90
N ASN A 186 23.17 -6.07 3.24
CA ASN A 186 22.71 -4.74 3.59
C ASN A 186 21.72 -4.17 2.57
N GLN A 187 20.43 -4.35 2.87
CA GLN A 187 19.34 -3.88 2.03
C GLN A 187 19.31 -2.35 1.87
N LEU A 188 19.70 -1.58 2.90
CA LEU A 188 19.72 -0.12 2.82
C LEU A 188 20.76 0.38 1.82
N ILE A 189 21.98 -0.19 1.87
CA ILE A 189 23.04 0.14 0.90
C ILE A 189 22.58 -0.24 -0.51
N PHE A 190 21.99 -1.42 -0.69
CA PHE A 190 21.49 -1.84 -2.00
C PHE A 190 20.40 -0.92 -2.54
N ILE A 191 19.47 -0.48 -1.70
CA ILE A 191 18.43 0.48 -2.09
C ILE A 191 19.07 1.80 -2.55
N ILE A 192 20.00 2.36 -1.76
CA ILE A 192 20.62 3.66 -2.07
C ILE A 192 21.44 3.56 -3.36
N PHE A 193 22.44 2.68 -3.41
CA PHE A 193 23.31 2.59 -4.58
C PHE A 193 22.58 2.02 -5.80
N GLY A 194 21.67 1.06 -5.62
CA GLY A 194 20.90 0.51 -6.72
C GLY A 194 19.96 1.53 -7.36
N SER A 195 19.27 2.35 -6.56
CA SER A 195 18.40 3.40 -7.09
C SER A 195 19.17 4.54 -7.76
N ILE A 196 20.37 4.89 -7.26
CA ILE A 196 21.29 5.82 -7.92
C ILE A 196 21.76 5.24 -9.25
N SER A 197 22.23 4.00 -9.27
CA SER A 197 22.67 3.32 -10.49
C SER A 197 21.54 3.29 -11.53
N TYR A 198 20.33 2.93 -11.12
CA TYR A 198 19.17 2.96 -12.01
C TYR A 198 18.88 4.36 -12.56
N GLN A 199 19.00 5.41 -11.74
CA GLN A 199 18.88 6.79 -12.21
C GLN A 199 19.98 7.17 -13.21
N ILE A 200 21.22 6.70 -13.01
CA ILE A 200 22.32 6.89 -13.96
C ILE A 200 21.99 6.22 -15.31
N PHE A 201 21.43 5.01 -15.30
CA PHE A 201 20.97 4.35 -16.54
C PHE A 201 19.87 5.15 -17.25
N LEU A 202 18.91 5.70 -16.51
CA LEU A 202 17.86 6.57 -17.08
C LEU A 202 18.44 7.80 -17.78
N THR A 203 19.37 8.50 -17.12
CA THR A 203 19.88 9.79 -17.59
C THR A 203 21.00 9.66 -18.62
N TYR A 204 22.00 8.80 -18.38
CA TYR A 204 23.22 8.76 -19.20
C TYR A 204 23.20 7.66 -20.28
N PHE A 205 22.43 6.59 -20.09
CA PHE A 205 22.32 5.50 -21.06
C PHE A 205 21.07 5.60 -21.95
N ASN A 206 20.47 6.79 -22.01
CA ASN A 206 19.33 7.12 -22.88
C ASN A 206 18.06 6.27 -22.64
N LEU A 207 17.96 5.60 -21.47
CA LEU A 207 16.85 4.70 -21.18
C LEU A 207 15.54 5.47 -20.98
N GLU A 208 15.59 6.70 -20.45
CA GLU A 208 14.40 7.56 -20.32
C GLU A 208 13.74 7.85 -21.69
N ASN A 209 14.54 8.27 -22.67
CA ASN A 209 14.05 8.53 -24.03
C ASN A 209 13.53 7.25 -24.71
N TYR A 210 14.18 6.11 -24.45
CA TYR A 210 13.68 4.82 -24.94
C TYR A 210 12.31 4.46 -24.34
N ILE A 211 12.06 4.72 -23.05
CA ILE A 211 10.75 4.51 -22.42
C ILE A 211 9.70 5.46 -22.99
N LEU A 212 10.07 6.72 -23.28
CA LEU A 212 9.17 7.72 -23.85
C LEU A 212 8.86 7.51 -25.33
N SER A 213 9.73 6.83 -26.09
CA SER A 213 9.52 6.63 -27.53
C SER A 213 8.26 5.82 -27.83
N GLU A 214 7.70 6.00 -29.02
CA GLU A 214 6.52 5.24 -29.46
C GLU A 214 6.89 3.88 -30.08
N GLU A 215 8.17 3.63 -30.33
CA GLU A 215 8.65 2.43 -31.00
C GLU A 215 8.43 1.16 -30.17
N ARG A 216 7.84 0.14 -30.82
CA ARG A 216 7.50 -1.16 -30.21
C ARG A 216 7.94 -2.35 -31.08
N GLY A 217 9.16 -2.30 -31.62
CA GLY A 217 9.66 -3.30 -32.58
C GLY A 217 9.90 -4.72 -32.04
N ASN A 218 9.93 -4.94 -30.72
CA ASN A 218 10.09 -6.26 -30.12
C ASN A 218 9.27 -6.40 -28.82
N ILE A 219 9.24 -7.61 -28.23
CA ILE A 219 8.46 -7.90 -27.01
C ILE A 219 8.88 -7.02 -25.82
N ILE A 220 10.16 -6.64 -25.73
CA ILE A 220 10.67 -5.76 -24.67
C ILE A 220 10.15 -4.34 -24.90
N SER A 221 10.33 -3.77 -26.08
CA SER A 221 9.81 -2.45 -26.47
C SER A 221 8.29 -2.37 -26.37
N ALA A 222 7.59 -3.48 -26.61
CA ALA A 222 6.13 -3.58 -26.43
C ALA A 222 5.70 -3.41 -24.96
N ASN A 223 6.58 -3.71 -24.01
CA ASN A 223 6.30 -3.72 -22.56
C ASN A 223 7.27 -2.86 -21.74
N LYS A 224 8.00 -1.96 -22.40
CA LYS A 224 9.14 -1.24 -21.82
C LYS A 224 8.75 -0.43 -20.59
N GLU A 225 7.56 0.18 -20.56
CA GLU A 225 7.10 0.95 -19.41
C GLU A 225 6.95 0.08 -18.16
N GLY A 226 6.36 -1.11 -18.30
CA GLY A 226 6.21 -2.07 -17.21
C GLY A 226 7.53 -2.71 -16.78
N ILE A 227 8.38 -3.07 -17.75
CA ILE A 227 9.67 -3.71 -17.50
C ILE A 227 10.63 -2.73 -16.83
N PHE A 228 10.80 -1.54 -17.39
CA PHE A 228 11.78 -0.58 -16.89
C PHE A 228 11.30 0.20 -15.68
N SER A 229 10.01 0.22 -15.33
CA SER A 229 9.56 0.68 -14.01
C SER A 229 9.81 -0.32 -12.87
N PHE A 230 10.09 -1.60 -13.21
CA PHE A 230 10.26 -2.66 -12.23
C PHE A 230 11.38 -2.40 -11.21
N PRO A 231 12.59 -1.93 -11.58
CA PRO A 231 13.64 -1.60 -10.62
C PRO A 231 13.20 -0.56 -9.59
N GLY A 232 12.51 0.50 -10.01
CA GLY A 232 11.96 1.50 -9.11
C GLY A 232 10.99 0.89 -8.09
N TYR A 233 10.05 0.05 -8.55
CA TYR A 233 9.14 -0.67 -7.66
C TYR A 233 9.84 -1.67 -6.73
N LEU A 234 10.90 -2.33 -7.19
CA LEU A 234 11.73 -3.21 -6.37
C LEU A 234 12.32 -2.43 -5.19
N TYR A 235 12.90 -1.25 -5.44
CA TYR A 235 13.45 -0.42 -4.37
C TYR A 235 12.37 0.13 -3.43
N ILE A 236 11.20 0.52 -3.95
CA ILE A 236 10.04 0.89 -3.10
C ILE A 236 9.65 -0.27 -2.16
N TYR A 237 9.58 -1.49 -2.69
CA TYR A 237 9.23 -2.68 -1.89
C TYR A 237 10.29 -2.94 -0.81
N LEU A 238 11.58 -2.88 -1.17
CA LEU A 238 12.70 -3.08 -0.25
C LEU A 238 12.73 -1.98 0.84
N SER A 239 12.43 -0.73 0.51
CA SER A 239 12.25 0.33 1.52
C SER A 239 11.10 -0.01 2.48
N GLY A 240 9.99 -0.53 1.95
CA GLY A 240 8.89 -1.06 2.77
C GLY A 240 9.35 -2.17 3.71
N LEU A 241 10.20 -3.10 3.25
CA LEU A 241 10.77 -4.15 4.08
C LEU A 241 11.63 -3.62 5.23
N VAL A 242 12.47 -2.61 4.97
CA VAL A 242 13.29 -1.97 6.01
C VAL A 242 12.41 -1.33 7.08
N VAL A 243 11.36 -0.62 6.68
CA VAL A 243 10.37 -0.05 7.61
C VAL A 243 9.62 -1.14 8.36
N GLY A 244 9.26 -2.24 7.68
CA GLY A 244 8.69 -3.44 8.27
C GLY A 244 9.58 -4.05 9.35
N LYS A 245 10.89 -4.12 9.14
CA LYS A 245 11.87 -4.55 10.15
C LYS A 245 11.78 -3.68 11.40
N TYR A 246 11.78 -2.37 11.27
CA TYR A 246 11.64 -1.48 12.44
C TYR A 246 10.33 -1.71 13.20
N ILE A 247 9.21 -1.84 12.47
CA ILE A 247 7.88 -2.02 13.04
C ILE A 247 7.74 -3.36 13.77
N PHE A 248 8.19 -4.46 13.16
CA PHE A 248 7.92 -5.81 13.66
C PHE A 248 9.02 -6.35 14.59
N SER A 249 10.23 -5.80 14.57
CA SER A 249 11.31 -6.17 15.51
C SER A 249 11.29 -5.37 16.81
N SER A 250 10.42 -4.36 16.95
CA SER A 250 10.32 -3.54 18.15
C SER A 250 9.55 -4.28 19.26
N SER A 251 10.08 -4.30 20.49
CA SER A 251 9.36 -4.82 21.65
C SER A 251 8.27 -3.84 22.12
N ASP A 252 7.34 -4.34 22.94
CA ASP A 252 6.17 -3.56 23.38
C ASP A 252 6.43 -2.54 24.50
N SER A 253 7.67 -2.38 24.96
CA SER A 253 7.97 -1.42 26.02
C SER A 253 7.79 0.03 25.56
N LEU A 254 7.51 0.93 26.51
CA LEU A 254 7.38 2.37 26.24
C LEU A 254 8.66 2.93 25.58
N GLN A 255 9.83 2.50 26.07
CA GLN A 255 11.13 2.89 25.54
C GLN A 255 11.33 2.40 24.09
N SER A 256 10.96 1.16 23.79
CA SER A 256 11.04 0.61 22.44
C SER A 256 10.09 1.30 21.46
N ARG A 257 8.87 1.64 21.90
CA ARG A 257 7.92 2.42 21.10
C ARG A 257 8.41 3.84 20.83
N PHE A 258 9.03 4.49 21.82
CA PHE A 258 9.66 5.79 21.62
C PHE A 258 10.86 5.72 20.66
N LEU A 259 11.66 4.66 20.75
CA LEU A 259 12.74 4.41 19.80
C LEU A 259 12.21 4.17 18.38
N LEU A 260 11.12 3.41 18.23
CA LEU A 260 10.44 3.25 16.95
C LEU A 260 9.94 4.59 16.39
N LEU A 261 9.34 5.44 17.23
CA LEU A 261 8.88 6.78 16.84
C LEU A 261 10.05 7.61 16.29
N LYS A 262 11.20 7.62 16.99
CA LYS A 262 12.42 8.29 16.56
C LYS A 262 12.97 7.71 15.25
N ARG A 263 13.04 6.38 15.12
CA ARG A 263 13.54 5.71 13.90
C ARG A 263 12.68 6.05 12.68
N LEU A 264 11.36 6.01 12.81
CA LEU A 264 10.43 6.38 11.74
C LEU A 264 10.56 7.87 11.38
N PHE A 265 10.70 8.75 12.38
CA PHE A 265 10.92 10.17 12.16
C PHE A 265 12.22 10.44 11.40
N LEU A 266 13.33 9.84 11.83
CA LEU A 266 14.62 10.00 11.18
C LEU A 266 14.62 9.45 9.75
N PHE A 267 13.95 8.32 9.51
CA PHE A 267 13.80 7.76 8.18
C PHE A 267 12.95 8.64 7.27
N TRP A 268 11.89 9.25 7.82
CA TRP A 268 11.05 10.22 7.12
C TRP A 268 11.81 11.49 6.74
N THR A 269 12.55 12.09 7.68
CA THR A 269 13.32 13.32 7.40
C THR A 269 14.52 13.06 6.48
N SER A 270 15.19 11.91 6.61
CA SER A 270 16.31 11.56 5.72
C SER A 270 15.85 11.31 4.28
N THR A 271 14.70 10.64 4.09
CA THR A 271 14.12 10.44 2.76
C THR A 271 13.64 11.74 2.13
N LEU A 272 13.10 12.68 2.93
CA LEU A 272 12.79 14.04 2.46
C LEU A 272 14.05 14.79 2.03
N ALA A 273 15.08 14.81 2.88
CA ALA A 273 16.34 15.48 2.57
C ALA A 273 16.95 14.92 1.28
N TYR A 274 16.94 13.59 1.12
CA TYR A 274 17.44 12.95 -0.09
C TYR A 274 16.60 13.33 -1.32
N TYR A 275 15.26 13.33 -1.20
CA TYR A 275 14.38 13.79 -2.28
C TYR A 275 14.71 15.22 -2.69
N LEU A 276 14.86 16.15 -1.73
CA LEU A 276 15.17 17.56 -2.00
C LEU A 276 16.53 17.72 -2.69
N VAL A 277 17.54 16.95 -2.29
CA VAL A 277 18.85 16.96 -2.97
C VAL A 277 18.69 16.51 -4.42
N VAL A 278 18.01 15.39 -4.67
CA VAL A 278 17.80 14.86 -6.03
C VAL A 278 16.97 15.82 -6.89
N SER A 279 15.88 16.38 -6.35
CA SER A 279 14.94 17.20 -7.12
C SER A 279 15.41 18.64 -7.31
N HIS A 280 16.08 19.26 -6.33
CA HIS A 280 16.46 20.67 -6.38
C HIS A 280 17.95 20.91 -6.65
N VAL A 281 18.84 20.06 -6.15
CA VAL A 281 20.29 20.23 -6.39
C VAL A 281 20.68 19.60 -7.73
N PHE A 282 20.25 18.36 -7.98
CA PHE A 282 20.52 17.67 -9.25
C PHE A 282 19.46 17.94 -10.34
N ASN A 283 18.40 18.69 -10.01
CA ASN A 283 17.31 19.06 -10.93
C ASN A 283 16.67 17.87 -11.66
N ILE A 284 16.59 16.70 -11.00
CA ILE A 284 15.98 15.50 -11.57
C ILE A 284 14.48 15.53 -11.31
N GLN A 285 13.69 15.61 -12.39
CA GLN A 285 12.23 15.62 -12.29
C GLN A 285 11.65 14.24 -11.97
N ILE A 286 10.48 14.22 -11.35
CA ILE A 286 9.74 12.99 -11.10
C ILE A 286 9.26 12.42 -12.44
N PHE A 287 9.65 11.17 -12.73
CA PHE A 287 9.18 10.42 -13.89
C PHE A 287 8.53 9.11 -13.43
N ARG A 288 7.21 9.16 -13.27
CA ARG A 288 6.43 8.04 -12.69
C ARG A 288 6.39 6.80 -13.58
N ARG A 289 6.37 6.93 -14.92
CA ARG A 289 6.34 5.77 -15.83
C ARG A 289 7.62 4.92 -15.75
N ALA A 290 8.75 5.50 -15.36
CA ALA A 290 9.98 4.77 -15.07
C ALA A 290 10.13 4.41 -13.58
N ALA A 291 9.23 4.90 -12.71
CA ALA A 291 9.40 4.82 -11.26
C ALA A 291 10.82 5.28 -10.81
N ASN A 292 11.28 6.41 -11.35
CA ASN A 292 12.64 6.90 -11.16
C ASN A 292 12.97 7.28 -9.70
N LEU A 293 14.23 7.63 -9.43
CA LEU A 293 14.71 7.91 -8.06
C LEU A 293 13.86 8.95 -7.31
N PRO A 294 13.59 10.16 -7.82
CA PRO A 294 12.77 11.14 -7.10
C PRO A 294 11.33 10.65 -6.88
N TYR A 295 10.74 9.89 -7.83
CA TYR A 295 9.44 9.26 -7.61
C TYR A 295 9.47 8.25 -6.46
N MET A 296 10.46 7.34 -6.46
CA MET A 296 10.63 6.35 -5.39
C MET A 296 10.76 7.04 -4.03
N LEU A 297 11.62 8.05 -3.91
CA LEU A 297 11.84 8.78 -2.66
C LEU A 297 10.56 9.47 -2.18
N LEU A 298 9.79 10.08 -3.08
CA LEU A 298 8.51 10.70 -2.76
C LEU A 298 7.50 9.66 -2.21
N ILE A 299 7.40 8.50 -2.85
CA ILE A 299 6.51 7.41 -2.39
C ILE A 299 6.91 6.93 -1.00
N VAL A 300 8.20 6.69 -0.77
CA VAL A 300 8.70 6.23 0.52
C VAL A 300 8.44 7.30 1.58
N TRP A 301 8.80 8.55 1.32
CA TRP A 301 8.57 9.69 2.21
C TRP A 301 7.09 9.82 2.59
N PHE A 302 6.19 9.81 1.60
CA PHE A 302 4.75 9.95 1.83
C PHE A 302 4.19 8.84 2.71
N ASN A 303 4.56 7.59 2.45
CA ASN A 303 4.01 6.46 3.20
C ASN A 303 4.59 6.38 4.62
N VAL A 304 5.88 6.69 4.81
CA VAL A 304 6.50 6.75 6.15
C VAL A 304 5.87 7.88 6.97
N MET A 305 5.60 9.05 6.36
CA MET A 305 4.89 10.15 7.02
C MET A 305 3.54 9.67 7.57
N ASN A 306 2.71 9.03 6.73
CA ASN A 306 1.39 8.55 7.16
C ASN A 306 1.48 7.53 8.30
N ILE A 307 2.42 6.57 8.21
CA ILE A 307 2.62 5.58 9.28
C ILE A 307 3.06 6.27 10.57
N TRP A 308 4.00 7.21 10.49
CA TRP A 308 4.47 7.97 11.65
C TRP A 308 3.33 8.77 12.29
N SER A 309 2.47 9.41 11.49
CA SER A 309 1.31 10.17 11.96
C SER A 309 0.25 9.29 12.66
N PHE A 310 -0.02 8.08 12.17
CA PHE A 310 -0.91 7.17 12.90
C PHE A 310 -0.22 6.58 14.15
N PHE A 311 1.08 6.31 14.07
CA PHE A 311 1.84 5.73 15.18
C PHE A 311 2.02 6.71 16.35
N ILE A 312 2.18 8.02 16.09
CA ILE A 312 2.29 9.00 17.18
C ILE A 312 0.99 9.08 17.99
N LEU A 313 -0.18 8.96 17.36
CA LEU A 313 -1.46 8.88 18.07
C LEU A 313 -1.53 7.65 18.98
N ASP A 314 -1.13 6.48 18.46
CA ASP A 314 -1.03 5.25 19.25
C ASP A 314 -0.04 5.36 20.41
N TYR A 315 1.11 6.00 20.18
CA TYR A 315 2.13 6.21 21.19
C TYR A 315 1.67 7.14 22.30
N LEU A 316 1.01 8.27 21.97
CA LEU A 316 0.49 9.21 22.96
C LEU A 316 -0.59 8.56 23.84
N LEU A 317 -1.48 7.78 23.23
CA LEU A 317 -2.48 7.00 23.96
C LEU A 317 -1.83 5.96 24.88
N TYR A 318 -0.88 5.19 24.34
CA TYR A 318 -0.14 4.18 25.10
C TYR A 318 0.60 4.81 26.30
N LYS A 319 1.26 5.95 26.10
CA LYS A 319 1.97 6.68 27.17
C LYS A 319 1.02 7.15 28.26
N LYS A 320 -0.13 7.73 27.89
CA LYS A 320 -1.15 8.20 28.85
C LYS A 320 -1.68 7.06 29.72
N LEU A 321 -1.95 5.90 29.13
CA LEU A 321 -2.51 4.75 29.82
C LEU A 321 -1.48 3.99 30.66
N SER A 322 -0.26 3.82 30.14
CA SER A 322 0.83 3.20 30.87
C SER A 322 1.28 4.03 32.08
N GLY A 323 1.05 5.35 32.08
CA GLY A 323 1.32 6.22 33.22
C GLY A 323 0.23 6.20 34.31
N ASN A 324 -1.02 5.87 33.95
CA ASN A 324 -2.16 5.90 34.88
C ASN A 324 -2.59 4.53 35.41
N THR A 325 -2.14 3.42 34.82
CA THR A 325 -2.68 2.07 35.13
C THR A 325 -1.55 1.04 35.13
N GLN A 326 -1.41 0.28 36.23
CA GLN A 326 -0.54 -0.91 36.28
C GLN A 326 -1.08 -2.10 35.47
N ASN A 327 -2.29 -2.00 34.90
CA ASN A 327 -2.96 -3.11 34.23
C ASN A 327 -2.57 -3.24 32.76
N SER A 328 -1.65 -4.17 32.49
CA SER A 328 -1.19 -4.58 31.15
C SER A 328 -2.30 -5.10 30.22
N SER A 329 -3.46 -5.49 30.76
CA SER A 329 -4.62 -6.01 30.02
C SER A 329 -5.35 -4.95 29.19
N VAL A 330 -5.56 -3.75 29.73
CA VAL A 330 -6.24 -2.63 29.03
C VAL A 330 -5.40 -2.12 27.85
N VAL A 331 -4.09 -2.01 28.09
CA VAL A 331 -3.12 -1.62 27.06
C VAL A 331 -3.07 -2.65 25.91
N ARG A 332 -3.23 -3.94 26.23
CA ARG A 332 -3.33 -5.02 25.25
C ARG A 332 -4.66 -5.00 24.49
N ALA A 333 -5.77 -4.63 25.13
CA ALA A 333 -7.09 -4.50 24.50
C ALA A 333 -7.18 -3.34 23.49
N LEU A 334 -6.35 -2.31 23.64
CA LEU A 334 -6.23 -1.22 22.66
C LEU A 334 -5.27 -1.56 21.50
N LYS A 335 -4.40 -2.55 21.70
CA LYS A 335 -3.45 -3.01 20.69
C LYS A 335 -4.20 -3.74 19.58
N GLY A 336 -4.30 -3.10 18.41
CA GLY A 336 -4.96 -3.68 17.23
C GLY A 336 -6.39 -3.19 17.01
N GLN A 337 -6.82 -2.14 17.72
CA GLN A 337 -8.11 -1.52 17.42
C GLN A 337 -8.04 -0.75 16.10
N VAL A 338 -9.01 -1.03 15.24
CA VAL A 338 -9.16 -0.42 13.92
C VAL A 338 -10.63 -0.04 13.76
N PRO A 339 -10.96 1.13 13.18
CA PRO A 339 -12.33 1.44 12.79
C PRO A 339 -12.91 0.32 11.92
N THR A 340 -14.12 -0.14 12.23
CA THR A 340 -14.71 -1.35 11.62
C THR A 340 -14.75 -1.31 10.10
N VAL A 341 -15.02 -0.14 9.52
CA VAL A 341 -15.02 0.05 8.05
C VAL A 341 -13.63 -0.18 7.47
N LEU A 342 -12.58 0.36 8.10
CA LEU A 342 -11.21 0.17 7.63
C LEU A 342 -10.75 -1.27 7.81
N ASP A 343 -11.18 -1.93 8.89
CA ASP A 343 -10.92 -3.35 9.10
C ASP A 343 -11.61 -4.22 8.03
N ALA A 344 -12.85 -3.88 7.66
CA ALA A 344 -13.61 -4.55 6.61
C ALA A 344 -12.90 -4.45 5.24
N PHE A 345 -12.41 -3.26 4.87
CA PHE A 345 -11.62 -3.08 3.66
C PHE A 345 -10.30 -3.86 3.70
N ASN A 346 -9.65 -3.96 4.85
CA ASN A 346 -8.42 -4.73 5.01
C ASN A 346 -8.63 -6.25 4.96
N TYR A 347 -9.78 -6.73 5.44
CA TYR A 347 -10.06 -8.16 5.61
C TYR A 347 -9.89 -8.96 4.31
N ASN A 348 -10.38 -8.40 3.19
CA ASN A 348 -10.23 -8.94 1.84
C ASN A 348 -9.74 -7.86 0.86
N GLY A 349 -8.68 -7.14 1.20
CA GLY A 349 -8.25 -5.96 0.45
C GLY A 349 -8.05 -6.16 -1.05
N LEU A 350 -7.38 -7.23 -1.48
CA LEU A 350 -7.17 -7.51 -2.90
C LEU A 350 -8.50 -7.77 -3.63
N PHE A 351 -9.41 -8.51 -3.02
CA PHE A 351 -10.72 -8.79 -3.59
C PHE A 351 -11.57 -7.51 -3.72
N ILE A 352 -11.62 -6.68 -2.68
CA ILE A 352 -12.34 -5.40 -2.73
C ILE A 352 -11.75 -4.49 -3.81
N PHE A 353 -10.43 -4.45 -3.96
CA PHE A 353 -9.79 -3.73 -5.05
C PHE A 353 -10.22 -4.25 -6.43
N LEU A 354 -10.33 -5.56 -6.63
CA LEU A 354 -10.80 -6.14 -7.90
C LEU A 354 -12.28 -5.79 -8.16
N VAL A 355 -13.13 -5.93 -7.16
CA VAL A 355 -14.55 -5.53 -7.26
C VAL A 355 -14.66 -4.05 -7.63
N ALA A 356 -13.86 -3.19 -7.00
CA ALA A 356 -13.80 -1.77 -7.30
C ALA A 356 -13.42 -1.52 -8.78
N ASN A 357 -12.38 -2.17 -9.30
CA ASN A 357 -11.99 -2.04 -10.71
C ASN A 357 -13.09 -2.51 -11.69
N VAL A 358 -13.77 -3.62 -11.39
CA VAL A 358 -14.87 -4.12 -12.22
C VAL A 358 -16.05 -3.16 -12.19
N LEU A 359 -16.44 -2.68 -11.00
CA LEU A 359 -17.51 -1.69 -10.85
C LEU A 359 -17.18 -0.39 -11.57
N THR A 360 -15.92 0.09 -11.52
CA THR A 360 -15.48 1.25 -12.30
C THR A 360 -15.69 1.04 -13.79
N GLY A 361 -15.30 -0.13 -14.32
CA GLY A 361 -15.56 -0.49 -15.71
C GLY A 361 -17.04 -0.48 -16.07
N ILE A 362 -17.89 -1.06 -15.22
CA ILE A 362 -19.35 -1.08 -15.41
C ILE A 362 -19.93 0.34 -15.41
N VAL A 363 -19.59 1.17 -14.42
CA VAL A 363 -20.07 2.56 -14.34
C VAL A 363 -19.65 3.34 -15.59
N ASN A 364 -18.39 3.20 -16.02
CA ASN A 364 -17.91 3.84 -17.24
C ASN A 364 -18.65 3.37 -18.49
N LEU A 365 -18.94 2.07 -18.62
CA LEU A 365 -19.72 1.55 -19.74
C LEU A 365 -21.16 2.08 -19.73
N VAL A 366 -21.80 2.19 -18.57
CA VAL A 366 -23.16 2.75 -18.43
C VAL A 366 -23.19 4.23 -18.81
N VAL A 367 -22.24 5.04 -18.32
CA VAL A 367 -22.18 6.47 -18.65
C VAL A 367 -21.86 6.70 -20.13
N ARG A 368 -20.88 5.97 -20.66
CA ARG A 368 -20.44 6.12 -22.06
C ARG A 368 -21.47 5.55 -23.02
N LYS A 369 -21.75 4.24 -22.97
CA LYS A 369 -22.62 3.57 -23.94
C LYS A 369 -24.11 3.78 -23.64
N GLY A 370 -24.50 3.73 -22.37
CA GLY A 370 -25.90 3.85 -21.95
C GLY A 370 -26.42 5.28 -22.06
N LEU A 371 -25.71 6.25 -21.47
CA LEU A 371 -26.10 7.66 -21.47
C LEU A 371 -25.57 8.45 -22.69
N LYS A 372 -24.72 7.83 -23.53
CA LYS A 372 -24.09 8.45 -24.71
C LYS A 372 -23.24 9.69 -24.38
N ILE A 373 -22.65 9.74 -23.18
CA ILE A 373 -21.81 10.85 -22.72
C ILE A 373 -20.34 10.46 -22.89
N HIS A 374 -19.65 11.15 -23.80
CA HIS A 374 -18.25 10.92 -24.10
C HIS A 374 -17.47 12.25 -24.13
N PRO A 375 -16.38 12.40 -23.33
CA PRO A 375 -15.96 11.54 -22.22
C PRO A 375 -16.91 11.59 -21.01
N ALA A 376 -16.83 10.61 -20.10
CA ALA A 376 -17.63 10.56 -18.87
C ALA A 376 -17.47 11.83 -17.99
N ARG A 377 -16.37 12.56 -18.16
CA ARG A 377 -16.09 13.85 -17.53
C ARG A 377 -17.11 14.93 -17.88
N ASN A 378 -17.81 14.82 -19.01
CA ASN A 378 -18.88 15.75 -19.42
C ASN A 378 -20.16 15.57 -18.60
N LEU A 379 -20.27 14.52 -17.78
CA LEU A 379 -21.40 14.33 -16.88
C LEU A 379 -21.41 15.45 -15.83
N SER A 380 -22.58 16.08 -15.65
CA SER A 380 -22.78 17.13 -14.64
C SER A 380 -22.47 16.62 -13.23
N ASN A 381 -21.88 17.49 -12.41
CA ASN A 381 -21.58 17.22 -11.00
C ASN A 381 -22.82 16.71 -10.23
N TYR A 382 -24.02 17.17 -10.61
CA TYR A 382 -25.28 16.73 -10.02
C TYR A 382 -25.47 15.20 -10.07
N TYR A 383 -25.05 14.55 -11.16
CA TYR A 383 -25.13 13.09 -11.31
C TYR A 383 -23.87 12.39 -10.83
N SER A 384 -22.70 13.02 -10.98
CA SER A 384 -21.41 12.44 -10.59
C SER A 384 -21.32 12.18 -9.07
N TYR A 385 -21.81 13.09 -8.21
CA TYR A 385 -21.77 12.89 -6.76
C TYR A 385 -22.59 11.67 -6.29
N PRO A 386 -23.89 11.53 -6.65
CA PRO A 386 -24.68 10.34 -6.32
C PRO A 386 -24.04 9.04 -6.81
N ILE A 387 -23.49 9.00 -8.02
CA ILE A 387 -22.83 7.81 -8.56
C ILE A 387 -21.65 7.40 -7.68
N LEU A 388 -20.79 8.36 -7.29
CA LEU A 388 -19.65 8.08 -6.41
C LEU A 388 -20.10 7.62 -5.01
N ILE A 389 -21.16 8.20 -4.46
CA ILE A 389 -21.72 7.81 -3.16
C ILE A 389 -22.26 6.39 -3.22
N VAL A 390 -23.08 6.06 -4.21
CA VAL A 390 -23.64 4.71 -4.40
C VAL A 390 -22.54 3.69 -4.60
N TYR A 391 -21.53 4.01 -5.40
CA TYR A 391 -20.37 3.17 -5.62
C TYR A 391 -19.59 2.88 -4.32
N MET A 392 -19.28 3.92 -3.53
CA MET A 392 -18.59 3.73 -2.26
C MET A 392 -19.45 2.99 -1.23
N ALA A 393 -20.76 3.29 -1.17
CA ALA A 393 -21.69 2.58 -0.31
C ALA A 393 -21.78 1.09 -0.64
N ALA A 394 -21.78 0.74 -1.93
CA ALA A 394 -21.74 -0.66 -2.37
C ALA A 394 -20.45 -1.36 -1.91
N LEU A 395 -19.28 -0.75 -2.11
CA LEU A 395 -18.01 -1.32 -1.67
C LEU A 395 -17.92 -1.48 -0.14
N VAL A 396 -18.35 -0.47 0.60
CA VAL A 396 -18.44 -0.54 2.08
C VAL A 396 -19.38 -1.67 2.49
N SER A 397 -20.56 -1.80 1.88
CA SER A 397 -21.53 -2.84 2.20
C SER A 397 -20.98 -4.24 1.92
N ILE A 398 -20.37 -4.46 0.76
CA ILE A 398 -19.75 -5.74 0.39
C ILE A 398 -18.65 -6.11 1.39
N SER A 399 -17.74 -5.18 1.69
CA SER A 399 -16.64 -5.44 2.64
C SER A 399 -17.17 -5.74 4.05
N MET A 400 -18.18 -5.00 4.51
CA MET A 400 -18.81 -5.21 5.82
C MET A 400 -19.54 -6.56 5.90
N VAL A 401 -20.23 -6.99 4.85
CA VAL A 401 -20.90 -8.30 4.79
C VAL A 401 -19.86 -9.42 4.87
N LEU A 402 -18.76 -9.31 4.12
CA LEU A 402 -17.67 -10.30 4.16
C LEU A 402 -17.04 -10.38 5.56
N LEU A 403 -16.81 -9.24 6.22
CA LEU A 403 -16.28 -9.20 7.58
C LEU A 403 -17.27 -9.81 8.59
N LYS A 404 -18.56 -9.42 8.53
CA LYS A 404 -19.61 -9.92 9.43
C LYS A 404 -19.80 -11.43 9.30
N LYS A 405 -19.76 -11.96 8.07
CA LYS A 405 -19.85 -13.39 7.79
C LYS A 405 -18.52 -14.14 7.94
N ARG A 406 -17.42 -13.44 8.28
CA ARG A 406 -16.05 -14.00 8.38
C ARG A 406 -15.60 -14.79 7.14
N ILE A 407 -16.00 -14.33 5.95
CA ILE A 407 -15.65 -14.97 4.68
C ILE A 407 -14.31 -14.40 4.21
N LYS A 408 -13.25 -15.22 4.26
CA LYS A 408 -11.92 -14.85 3.77
C LYS A 408 -11.66 -15.45 2.39
N ILE A 409 -11.50 -14.59 1.40
CA ILE A 409 -11.19 -14.96 0.01
C ILE A 409 -9.66 -14.98 -0.09
N ARG A 410 -9.09 -16.17 -0.35
CA ARG A 410 -7.64 -16.38 -0.44
C ARG A 410 -7.14 -16.30 -1.86
#